data_AF-A0A7R9YPC2-F1
#
_entry.id   AF-A0A7R9YPC2-F1
#
_cell.length_a   1.000
_cell.length_b   1.000
_cell.length_c   1.000
_cell.angle_alpha   90.00
_cell.angle_beta   90.00
_cell.angle_gamma   90.00
#
_symmetry.space_group_name_H-M   'P 1'
#
loop_
_entity.id
_entity.type
_entity.pdbx_description
1 polymer ?
#
loop_
_entity_poly.entity_id
_entity_poly.type
_entity_poly.pdbx_seq_one_letter_code
_entity_poly.pdbx_strand_id
1 'polypeptide(L)'
;GYVQGMGFIAGLLLIVADYEAEVAFWLLVAFATRLLPLDYLTPAMLGLRTDQLVLRLLVGQRLPRLARHLDAAGALPEVYSTKWLLCAFVAAMPVHTVLRIWDALFADGNAALFRAAIALLASHERTLLATSDQSELLTLLAALPRSVVDADALLALGYSRRLLGTSF
;
A
#
# COMPACT_ATOMS: atom_id res chain seq x y z
N GLY A 1 3.74 22.28 1.70
CA GLY A 1 3.57 22.08 3.16
C GLY A 1 4.18 20.75 3.58
N TYR A 2 4.16 20.42 4.87
CA TYR A 2 4.61 19.11 5.38
C TYR A 2 3.41 18.31 5.91
N VAL A 3 3.33 17.03 5.55
CA VAL A 3 2.34 16.09 6.10
C VAL A 3 3.04 14.90 6.73
N GLN A 4 2.49 14.43 7.85
CA GLN A 4 2.98 13.27 8.57
C GLN A 4 2.99 12.06 7.64
N GLY A 5 4.18 11.52 7.38
CA GLY A 5 4.41 10.45 6.40
C GLY A 5 5.49 10.82 5.38
N MET A 6 5.54 12.08 4.96
CA MET A 6 6.47 12.57 3.93
C MET A 6 7.94 12.41 4.35
N GLY A 7 8.23 12.53 5.65
CA GLY A 7 9.58 12.32 6.19
C GLY A 7 10.12 10.90 5.96
N PHE A 8 9.26 9.87 5.97
CA PHE A 8 9.69 8.50 5.68
C PHE A 8 10.08 8.34 4.21
N ILE A 9 9.28 8.89 3.30
CA ILE A 9 9.54 8.88 1.85
C ILE A 9 10.84 9.63 1.58
N ALA A 10 10.98 10.85 2.10
CA ALA A 10 12.18 11.67 1.93
C ALA A 10 13.44 10.97 2.47
N GLY A 11 13.34 10.32 3.65
CA GLY A 11 14.44 9.58 4.24
C GLY A 11 14.92 8.42 3.38
N LEU A 12 14.01 7.62 2.82
CA LEU A 12 14.39 6.53 1.92
C LEU A 12 14.95 7.06 0.60
N LEU A 13 14.36 8.10 0.02
CA LEU A 13 14.88 8.74 -1.19
C LEU A 13 16.28 9.31 -0.99
N LEU A 14 16.58 9.87 0.19
CA LEU A 14 17.91 10.36 0.52
C LEU A 14 18.94 9.22 0.55
N ILE A 15 18.58 8.06 1.10
CA ILE A 15 19.45 6.88 1.09
C ILE A 15 19.66 6.37 -0.35
N VAL A 16 18.59 6.29 -1.15
CA VAL A 16 18.67 5.83 -2.55
C VAL A 16 19.47 6.79 -3.42
N ALA A 17 19.45 8.08 -3.11
CA ALA A 17 20.22 9.13 -3.78
C ALA A 17 21.65 9.29 -3.21
N ASP A 18 22.17 8.29 -2.50
CA ASP A 18 23.51 8.32 -1.88
C ASP A 18 23.78 9.58 -1.04
N TYR A 19 22.75 10.01 -0.30
CA TYR A 19 22.76 11.20 0.56
C TYR A 19 22.92 12.54 -0.17
N GLU A 20 22.77 12.57 -1.50
CA GLU A 20 22.71 13.80 -2.29
C GLU A 20 21.34 14.50 -2.13
N ALA A 21 21.31 15.53 -1.29
CA ALA A 21 20.07 16.20 -0.91
C ALA A 21 19.30 16.82 -2.08
N GLU A 22 19.99 17.34 -3.10
CA GLU A 22 19.35 17.94 -4.28
C GLU A 22 18.63 16.89 -5.13
N VAL A 23 19.29 15.75 -5.38
CA VAL A 23 18.70 14.61 -6.10
C VAL A 23 17.50 14.07 -5.32
N ALA A 24 17.66 13.83 -4.01
CA ALA A 24 16.58 13.37 -3.15
C ALA A 24 15.38 14.33 -3.12
N PHE A 25 15.63 15.64 -3.13
CA PHE A 25 14.59 16.66 -3.18
C PHE A 25 13.79 16.58 -4.50
N TRP A 26 14.47 16.51 -5.65
CA TRP A 26 13.78 16.43 -6.94
C TRP A 26 13.05 15.10 -7.11
N LEU A 27 13.59 13.99 -6.59
CA LEU A 27 12.88 12.73 -6.52
C LEU A 27 11.62 12.84 -5.65
N LEU A 28 11.69 13.51 -4.50
CA LEU A 28 10.53 13.72 -3.63
C LEU A 28 9.46 14.57 -4.33
N VAL A 29 9.86 15.61 -5.07
CA VAL A 29 8.95 16.42 -5.89
C VAL A 29 8.27 15.54 -6.95
N ALA A 30 9.03 14.72 -7.69
CA ALA A 30 8.47 13.79 -8.67
C ALA A 30 7.52 12.78 -8.02
N PHE A 31 7.88 12.25 -6.84
CA PHE A 31 7.05 11.32 -6.07
C PHE A 31 5.71 11.94 -5.68
N ALA A 32 5.73 13.15 -5.12
CA ALA A 32 4.54 13.84 -4.64
C ALA A 32 3.64 14.38 -5.77
N THR A 33 4.20 14.69 -6.94
CA THR A 33 3.45 15.32 -8.05
C THR A 33 3.05 14.36 -9.16
N ARG A 34 3.73 13.21 -9.29
CA ARG A 34 3.48 12.26 -10.39
C ARG A 34 3.11 10.86 -9.94
N LEU A 35 3.54 10.42 -8.75
CA LEU A 35 3.37 9.02 -8.30
C LEU A 35 2.29 8.87 -7.24
N LEU A 36 2.20 9.81 -6.31
CA LEU A 36 1.07 9.88 -5.40
C LEU A 36 -0.09 10.64 -6.05
N PRO A 37 -1.33 10.21 -5.82
CA PRO A 37 -2.50 10.98 -6.24
C PRO A 37 -2.53 12.36 -5.58
N LEU A 38 -3.20 13.29 -6.26
CA LEU A 38 -3.47 14.61 -5.74
C LEU A 38 -4.16 14.52 -4.38
N ASP A 39 -3.85 15.48 -3.51
CA ASP A 39 -4.46 15.66 -2.19
C ASP A 39 -4.18 14.58 -1.13
N TYR A 40 -3.29 13.63 -1.38
CA TYR A 40 -2.78 12.70 -0.35
C TYR A 40 -2.10 13.44 0.81
N LEU A 41 -1.25 14.39 0.48
CA LEU A 41 -0.46 15.18 1.44
C LEU A 41 -1.14 16.51 1.79
N THR A 42 -2.48 16.48 1.93
CA THR A 42 -3.26 17.60 2.46
C THR A 42 -3.84 17.25 3.83
N PRO A 43 -4.17 18.22 4.69
CA PRO A 43 -4.81 17.94 5.98
C PRO A 43 -6.12 17.17 5.86
N ALA A 44 -6.86 17.36 4.76
CA ALA A 44 -8.13 16.68 4.51
C ALA A 44 -7.95 15.26 3.97
N MET A 45 -6.76 14.91 3.45
CA MET A 45 -6.40 13.60 2.89
C MET A 45 -7.46 13.04 1.92
N LEU A 46 -8.12 13.92 1.14
CA LEU A 46 -9.25 13.51 0.29
C LEU A 46 -8.84 12.49 -0.78
N GLY A 47 -7.64 12.66 -1.36
CA GLY A 47 -7.08 11.69 -2.28
C GLY A 47 -6.90 10.32 -1.64
N LEU A 48 -6.34 10.27 -0.42
CA LEU A 48 -6.15 9.01 0.30
C LEU A 48 -7.48 8.31 0.57
N ARG A 49 -8.49 9.05 1.05
CA ARG A 49 -9.82 8.47 1.33
C ARG A 49 -10.49 7.93 0.06
N THR A 50 -10.33 8.65 -1.05
CA THR A 50 -10.83 8.20 -2.36
C THR A 50 -10.18 6.87 -2.75
N ASP A 51 -8.87 6.76 -2.57
CA ASP A 51 -8.15 5.54 -2.91
C ASP A 51 -8.39 4.40 -1.93
N GLN A 52 -8.67 4.69 -0.66
CA GLN A 52 -9.13 3.68 0.31
C GLN A 52 -10.48 3.09 -0.12
N LEU A 53 -11.37 3.91 -0.69
CA LEU A 53 -12.60 3.42 -1.30
C LEU A 53 -12.31 2.57 -2.56
N VAL A 54 -11.40 3.00 -3.43
CA VAL A 54 -10.96 2.20 -4.59
C VAL A 54 -10.38 0.86 -4.13
N LEU A 55 -9.55 0.84 -3.09
CA LEU A 55 -9.01 -0.39 -2.50
C LEU A 55 -10.13 -1.30 -2.00
N ARG A 56 -11.14 -0.75 -1.31
CA ARG A 56 -12.32 -1.52 -0.88
C ARG A 56 -13.03 -2.20 -2.05
N LEU A 57 -13.26 -1.46 -3.13
CA LEU A 57 -13.91 -1.96 -4.34
C LEU A 57 -13.07 -3.06 -5.01
N LEU A 58 -11.76 -2.86 -5.12
CA LEU A 58 -10.85 -3.86 -5.68
C LEU A 58 -10.81 -5.13 -4.82
N VAL A 59 -10.76 -5.01 -3.49
CA VAL A 59 -10.85 -6.18 -2.59
C VAL A 59 -12.19 -6.89 -2.77
N GLY A 60 -13.29 -6.16 -2.92
CA GLY A 60 -14.61 -6.73 -3.25
C GLY A 60 -14.63 -7.52 -4.55
N GLN A 61 -13.96 -7.02 -5.60
CA GLN A 61 -13.91 -7.68 -6.91
C GLN A 61 -12.94 -8.87 -6.94
N ARG A 62 -11.78 -8.77 -6.28
CA ARG A 62 -10.69 -9.74 -6.40
C ARG A 62 -10.68 -10.78 -5.27
N LEU A 63 -11.13 -10.41 -4.08
CA LEU A 63 -11.15 -11.23 -2.86
C LEU A 63 -12.54 -11.16 -2.18
N PRO A 64 -13.64 -11.52 -2.88
CA PRO A 64 -15.02 -11.27 -2.41
C PRO A 64 -15.38 -11.98 -1.10
N ARG A 65 -14.69 -13.09 -0.77
CA ARG A 65 -14.86 -13.76 0.53
C ARG A 65 -14.24 -12.94 1.65
N LEU A 66 -13.01 -12.47 1.45
CA LEU A 66 -12.32 -11.63 2.40
C LEU A 66 -13.03 -10.28 2.58
N ALA A 67 -13.50 -9.66 1.49
CA ALA A 67 -14.23 -8.41 1.54
C ALA A 67 -15.45 -8.48 2.49
N ARG A 68 -16.28 -9.51 2.33
CA ARG A 68 -17.44 -9.73 3.21
C ARG A 68 -17.05 -9.97 4.67
N HIS A 69 -15.96 -10.70 4.90
CA HIS A 69 -15.44 -10.96 6.25
C HIS A 69 -14.96 -9.67 6.93
N LEU A 70 -14.18 -8.86 6.21
CA LEU A 70 -13.69 -7.57 6.69
C LEU A 70 -14.84 -6.59 6.95
N ASP A 71 -15.82 -6.52 6.04
CA ASP A 71 -17.01 -5.67 6.21
C ASP A 71 -17.85 -6.09 7.42
N ALA A 72 -18.06 -7.40 7.64
CA ALA A 72 -18.78 -7.92 8.79
C ALA A 72 -18.07 -7.61 10.13
N ALA A 73 -16.73 -7.58 10.11
CA ALA A 73 -15.91 -7.18 11.25
C ALA A 73 -15.70 -5.67 11.36
N GLY A 74 -16.30 -4.85 10.50
CA GLY A 74 -16.10 -3.39 10.49
C GLY A 74 -14.66 -2.95 10.19
N ALA A 75 -13.84 -3.83 9.61
CA ALA A 75 -12.44 -3.58 9.27
C ALA A 75 -12.35 -2.81 7.94
N LEU A 76 -12.73 -1.54 7.97
CA LEU A 76 -12.67 -0.66 6.80
C LEU A 76 -11.22 -0.33 6.41
N PRO A 77 -10.90 -0.12 5.12
CA PRO A 77 -9.53 0.18 4.66
C PRO A 77 -8.86 1.35 5.37
N GLU A 78 -9.62 2.36 5.79
CA GLU A 78 -9.14 3.52 6.55
C GLU A 78 -8.36 3.12 7.81
N VAL A 79 -8.74 1.99 8.43
CA VAL A 79 -8.17 1.51 9.69
C VAL A 79 -6.78 0.90 9.49
N TYR A 80 -6.53 0.22 8.36
CA TYR A 80 -5.31 -0.56 8.17
C TYR A 80 -4.41 -0.07 7.04
N SER A 81 -4.94 0.61 6.02
CA SER A 81 -4.20 0.93 4.79
C SER A 81 -3.62 2.34 4.74
N THR A 82 -3.91 3.20 5.72
CA THR A 82 -3.44 4.59 5.75
C THR A 82 -1.92 4.67 5.59
N LYS A 83 -1.14 3.90 6.37
CA LYS A 83 0.34 3.88 6.25
C LYS A 83 0.84 3.20 4.97
N TRP A 84 0.02 2.32 4.38
CA TRP A 84 0.38 1.61 3.15
C TRP A 84 0.39 2.58 1.98
N LEU A 85 -0.68 3.36 1.85
CA LEU A 85 -0.87 4.27 0.72
C LEU A 85 -0.18 5.62 0.95
N LEU A 86 -0.41 6.26 2.11
CA LEU A 86 0.11 7.61 2.38
C LEU A 86 1.65 7.67 2.39
N CYS A 87 2.29 6.63 2.93
CA CYS A 87 3.74 6.54 3.01
C CYS A 87 4.33 5.62 1.93
N ALA A 88 3.54 5.22 0.92
CA ALA A 88 3.94 4.26 -0.12
C ALA A 88 4.70 3.04 0.45
N PHE A 89 4.13 2.44 1.50
CA PHE A 89 4.62 1.30 2.27
C PHE A 89 5.92 1.48 3.07
N VAL A 90 6.66 2.59 2.91
CA VAL A 90 7.94 2.82 3.61
C VAL A 90 7.82 2.69 5.13
N ALA A 91 6.72 3.19 5.69
CA ALA A 91 6.46 3.17 7.12
C ALA A 91 5.82 1.86 7.63
N ALA A 92 5.62 0.87 6.76
CA ALA A 92 4.87 -0.35 7.04
C ALA A 92 5.67 -1.63 6.80
N MET A 93 6.48 -1.69 5.74
CA MET A 93 7.19 -2.89 5.28
C MET A 93 8.71 -2.80 5.47
N PRO A 94 9.43 -3.93 5.46
CA PRO A 94 10.89 -3.95 5.34
C PRO A 94 11.36 -3.20 4.09
N VAL A 95 12.48 -2.48 4.20
CA VAL A 95 12.97 -1.58 3.15
C VAL A 95 13.19 -2.28 1.80
N HIS A 96 13.69 -3.52 1.79
CA HIS A 96 13.89 -4.30 0.56
C HIS A 96 12.57 -4.51 -0.19
N THR A 97 11.47 -4.81 0.52
CA THR A 97 10.15 -4.96 -0.08
C THR A 97 9.61 -3.64 -0.62
N VAL A 98 9.83 -2.55 0.12
CA VAL A 98 9.44 -1.21 -0.29
C VAL A 98 10.13 -0.80 -1.58
N LEU A 99 11.43 -1.02 -1.70
CA LEU A 99 12.20 -0.69 -2.91
C LEU A 99 11.66 -1.44 -4.13
N ARG A 100 11.30 -2.71 -4.00
CA ARG A 100 10.68 -3.49 -5.10
C ARG A 100 9.30 -2.95 -5.49
N ILE A 101 8.48 -2.55 -4.52
CA ILE A 101 7.20 -1.88 -4.79
C ILE A 101 7.45 -0.54 -5.49
N TRP A 102 8.50 0.19 -5.10
CA TRP A 102 8.86 1.46 -5.70
C TRP A 102 9.38 1.31 -7.13
N ASP A 103 10.16 0.28 -7.45
CA ASP A 103 10.54 -0.04 -8.84
C ASP A 103 9.29 -0.14 -9.72
N ALA A 104 8.28 -0.87 -9.25
CA ALA A 104 7.00 -1.01 -9.93
C ALA A 104 6.18 0.29 -9.96
N LEU A 105 6.25 1.10 -8.90
CA LEU A 105 5.60 2.41 -8.86
C LEU A 105 6.19 3.39 -9.88
N PHE A 106 7.52 3.41 -10.04
CA PHE A 106 8.20 4.23 -11.04
C PHE A 106 7.93 3.73 -12.46
N ALA A 107 7.79 2.42 -12.67
CA ALA A 107 7.51 1.83 -13.98
C ALA A 107 6.03 1.96 -14.41
N ASP A 108 5.10 1.63 -13.52
CA ASP A 108 3.67 1.44 -13.84
C ASP A 108 2.76 2.51 -13.22
N GLY A 109 3.31 3.42 -12.41
CA GLY A 109 2.56 4.44 -11.70
C GLY A 109 1.79 3.92 -10.48
N ASN A 110 0.82 4.73 -10.01
CA ASN A 110 0.12 4.52 -8.74
C ASN A 110 -0.63 3.17 -8.63
N ALA A 111 -0.96 2.52 -9.75
CA ALA A 111 -1.55 1.19 -9.79
C ALA A 111 -0.71 0.14 -9.04
N ALA A 112 0.62 0.33 -8.99
CA ALA A 112 1.54 -0.54 -8.25
C ALA A 112 1.21 -0.59 -6.74
N LEU A 113 0.78 0.53 -6.14
CA LEU A 113 0.42 0.58 -4.72
C LEU A 113 -0.81 -0.29 -4.43
N PHE A 114 -1.82 -0.24 -5.31
CA PHE A 114 -3.01 -1.08 -5.20
C PHE A 114 -2.69 -2.56 -5.42
N ARG A 115 -1.86 -2.87 -6.42
CA ARG A 115 -1.41 -4.25 -6.68
C ARG A 115 -0.69 -4.83 -5.45
N ALA A 116 0.21 -4.06 -4.83
CA ALA A 116 0.89 -4.45 -3.61
C ALA A 116 -0.08 -4.63 -2.43
N ALA A 117 -1.04 -3.71 -2.23
CA ALA A 117 -2.04 -3.80 -1.17
C ALA A 117 -2.94 -5.06 -1.31
N ILE A 118 -3.43 -5.34 -2.51
CA ILE A 118 -4.26 -6.52 -2.76
C ILE A 118 -3.43 -7.80 -2.64
N ALA A 119 -2.19 -7.82 -3.13
CA ALA A 119 -1.29 -8.95 -2.97
C ALA A 119 -1.00 -9.25 -1.50
N LEU A 120 -0.84 -8.22 -0.66
CA LEU A 120 -0.64 -8.37 0.77
C LEU A 120 -1.84 -9.05 1.44
N LEU A 121 -3.05 -8.60 1.11
CA LEU A 121 -4.29 -9.20 1.62
C LEU A 121 -4.48 -10.61 1.09
N ALA A 122 -4.21 -10.84 -0.20
CA ALA A 122 -4.36 -12.14 -0.85
C ALA A 122 -3.38 -13.19 -0.30
N SER A 123 -2.14 -12.81 0.00
CA SER A 123 -1.13 -13.72 0.57
C SER A 123 -1.48 -14.18 1.99
N HIS A 124 -2.28 -13.39 2.71
CA HIS A 124 -2.75 -13.70 4.07
C HIS A 124 -4.24 -14.04 4.14
N GLU A 125 -4.91 -14.22 3.00
CA GLU A 125 -6.37 -14.41 2.91
C GLU A 125 -6.86 -15.55 3.82
N ARG A 126 -6.13 -16.67 3.84
CA ARG A 126 -6.49 -17.83 4.67
C ARG A 126 -6.46 -17.51 6.16
N THR A 127 -5.41 -16.83 6.62
CA THR A 127 -5.25 -16.46 8.03
C THR A 127 -6.31 -15.45 8.44
N LEU A 128 -6.53 -14.42 7.62
CA LEU A 128 -7.53 -13.38 7.89
C LEU A 128 -8.95 -13.98 7.97
N LEU A 129 -9.30 -14.92 7.08
CA LEU A 129 -10.60 -15.60 7.11
C LEU A 129 -10.77 -16.56 8.29
N ALA A 130 -9.68 -17.06 8.87
CA ALA A 130 -9.73 -17.93 10.04
C ALA A 130 -9.90 -17.15 11.36
N THR A 131 -9.61 -15.85 11.36
CA THR A 131 -9.75 -14.98 12.53
C THR A 131 -11.17 -14.43 12.61
N SER A 132 -11.93 -14.90 13.60
CA SER A 132 -13.32 -14.48 13.83
C SER A 132 -13.44 -13.30 14.80
N ASP A 133 -12.46 -13.09 15.69
CA ASP A 133 -12.46 -11.97 16.63
C ASP A 133 -12.05 -10.66 15.93
N GLN A 134 -12.84 -9.61 16.16
CA GLN A 134 -12.63 -8.32 15.50
C GLN A 134 -11.31 -7.66 15.92
N SER A 135 -10.98 -7.70 17.22
CA SER A 135 -9.78 -7.06 17.74
C SER A 135 -8.51 -7.76 17.24
N GLU A 136 -8.53 -9.09 17.23
CA GLU A 136 -7.46 -9.92 16.68
C GLU A 136 -7.28 -9.66 15.18
N LEU A 137 -8.37 -9.57 14.41
CA LEU A 137 -8.31 -9.30 12.98
C LEU A 137 -7.69 -7.93 12.68
N LEU A 138 -8.08 -6.89 13.41
CA LEU A 138 -7.49 -5.55 13.24
C LEU A 138 -6.01 -5.52 13.62
N THR A 139 -5.64 -6.22 14.69
CA THR A 139 -4.23 -6.37 15.12
C THR A 139 -3.41 -7.09 14.04
N LEU A 140 -3.96 -8.16 13.48
CA LEU A 140 -3.34 -8.91 12.39
C LEU A 140 -3.16 -8.05 11.15
N LEU A 141 -4.20 -7.33 10.71
CA LEU A 141 -4.16 -6.40 9.57
C LEU A 141 -3.06 -5.34 9.75
N ALA A 142 -2.91 -4.78 10.95
CA ALA A 142 -1.87 -3.80 11.26
C ALA A 142 -0.44 -4.41 11.23
N ALA A 143 -0.32 -5.73 11.44
CA ALA A 143 0.94 -6.45 11.46
C ALA A 143 1.35 -7.03 10.10
N LEU A 144 0.40 -7.30 9.19
CA LEU A 144 0.65 -7.94 7.87
C LEU A 144 1.84 -7.37 7.09
N PRO A 145 2.01 -6.05 6.96
CA PRO A 145 3.10 -5.53 6.12
C PRO A 145 4.49 -5.96 6.61
N ARG A 146 4.64 -6.19 7.93
CA ARG A 146 5.92 -6.58 8.52
C ARG A 146 6.23 -8.07 8.36
N SER A 147 5.21 -8.91 8.11
CA SER A 147 5.40 -10.34 7.86
C SER A 147 5.83 -10.66 6.44
N VAL A 148 5.85 -9.67 5.52
CA VAL A 148 6.32 -9.87 4.16
C VAL A 148 7.83 -9.93 4.11
N VAL A 149 8.35 -11.14 3.89
CA VAL A 149 9.79 -11.39 3.74
C VAL A 149 10.19 -11.53 2.27
N ASP A 150 9.29 -12.02 1.41
CA ASP A 150 9.54 -12.23 -0.02
C ASP A 150 8.81 -11.18 -0.87
N ALA A 151 9.57 -10.17 -1.28
CA ALA A 151 9.07 -9.07 -2.09
C ALA A 151 8.71 -9.50 -3.52
N ASP A 152 9.47 -10.43 -4.10
CA ASP A 152 9.26 -10.88 -5.47
C ASP A 152 8.00 -11.76 -5.55
N ALA A 153 7.77 -12.63 -4.56
CA ALA A 153 6.52 -13.38 -4.46
C ALA A 153 5.31 -12.45 -4.29
N LEU A 154 5.43 -11.39 -3.49
CA LEU A 154 4.38 -10.39 -3.31
C LEU A 154 4.04 -9.71 -4.64
N LEU A 155 5.04 -9.23 -5.38
CA LEU A 155 4.84 -8.59 -6.67
C LEU A 155 4.32 -9.57 -7.71
N ALA A 156 4.89 -10.77 -7.83
CA ALA A 156 4.41 -11.80 -8.74
C ALA A 156 2.92 -12.12 -8.50
N LEU A 157 2.49 -12.17 -7.24
CA LEU A 157 1.08 -12.31 -6.89
C LEU A 157 0.25 -11.10 -7.32
N GLY A 158 0.70 -9.87 -7.02
CA GLY A 158 0.02 -8.61 -7.39
C GLY A 158 -0.17 -8.43 -8.89
N TYR A 159 0.74 -8.98 -9.70
CA TYR A 159 0.73 -8.95 -11.16
C TYR A 159 0.14 -10.22 -11.79
N SER A 160 -0.32 -11.17 -10.98
CA SER A 160 -0.93 -12.39 -11.48
C SER A 160 -2.27 -12.11 -12.17
N ARG A 161 -2.61 -12.90 -13.19
CA ARG A 161 -3.92 -12.83 -13.86
C ARG A 161 -5.09 -12.98 -12.88
N ARG A 162 -4.88 -13.71 -11.78
CA ARG A 162 -5.87 -13.87 -10.70
C ARG A 162 -6.27 -12.52 -10.10
N LEU A 163 -5.32 -11.63 -9.84
CA LEU A 163 -5.57 -10.34 -9.17
C LEU A 163 -5.79 -9.17 -10.14
N LEU A 164 -5.22 -9.23 -11.34
CA LEU A 164 -5.42 -8.18 -12.36
C LEU A 164 -6.76 -8.29 -13.09
N GLY A 165 -7.36 -9.48 -13.17
CA GLY A 165 -8.51 -9.73 -14.05
C GLY A 165 -8.18 -9.54 -15.52
N THR A 166 -9.17 -9.71 -16.39
CA THR A 166 -9.00 -9.79 -17.84
C THR A 166 -9.07 -8.45 -18.59
N SER A 167 -8.97 -7.28 -17.95
CA SER A 167 -9.17 -6.01 -18.66
C SER A 167 -8.30 -4.86 -18.10
N PHE A 168 -7.37 -4.39 -18.94
CA PHE A 168 -7.00 -2.98 -19.07
C PHE A 168 -7.54 -2.52 -20.42
#